data_AF-A0A4S4K6G1-F1
#
_entry.id   AF-A0A4S4K6G1-F1
#
_cell.length_a   1.000
_cell.length_b   1.000
_cell.length_c   1.000
_cell.angle_alpha   90.00
_cell.angle_beta   90.00
_cell.angle_gamma   90.00
#
_symmetry.space_group_name_H-M   'P 1'
#
loop_
_entity.id
_entity.type
_entity.pdbx_description
1 polymer ?
#
loop_
_entity_poly.entity_id
_entity_poly.type
_entity_poly.pdbx_seq_one_letter_code
_entity_poly.pdbx_strand_id
1 'polypeptide(L)'
;MPQAESRRDGERQPLLNQVRIDKIEVYPIIQMIRRDAIRFIDAPLPPDALSAPDIVYSLLIPLEDKYKAIQQSGNLSVVFCLLLNRAYFLRDRNIISSGLSRTRAALCEKLAIAALNFHASNMLELALVLTTSWPVYSGADPVVVTRAREEADDDLEERVGNAIEVAIISQAKNFIKTLPCQKVVDGIWSGKIVYQADSSRSILSDTYKRNPIHFYDPHKAPLLDHYRLKVPAVRSVLEYTNFVILFILFVFALEFNKPDRVDLTEAIFMIYALGFSLEKVAAMQEHGIKVYSKGTWNGFDLAFVTLYCTYSILRLYGVYHDRPWARHTGIDCLALIAILMFPRLSRNQAGYSVGQIAWWMLDLFFGLDASGFDNATHFHPVFGPFIMVTYACLSNTLLVTVLVSVSANK
;
A
#
# COMPACT_ATOMS: atom_id res chain seq x y z
N MET A 1 -7.78 44.11 5.20
CA MET A 1 -7.33 42.84 4.59
C MET A 1 -6.15 42.12 5.29
N PRO A 2 -5.36 42.67 6.24
CA PRO A 2 -4.27 41.90 6.86
C PRO A 2 -4.70 40.95 8.00
N GLN A 3 -5.94 41.03 8.49
CA GLN A 3 -6.45 40.16 9.56
C GLN A 3 -6.93 38.77 9.10
N ALA A 4 -7.12 38.56 7.79
CA ALA A 4 -7.57 37.28 7.24
C ALA A 4 -6.40 36.32 6.96
N GLU A 5 -5.20 36.83 6.68
CA GLU A 5 -3.98 36.03 6.54
C GLU A 5 -3.45 35.54 7.89
N SER A 6 -3.45 36.40 8.92
CA SER A 6 -3.06 36.03 10.29
C SER A 6 -3.89 34.90 10.91
N ARG A 7 -5.14 34.69 10.45
CA ARG A 7 -5.99 33.57 10.89
C ARG A 7 -5.74 32.26 10.13
N ARG A 8 -5.19 32.32 8.92
CA ARG A 8 -4.79 31.11 8.14
C ARG A 8 -3.53 30.46 8.71
N ASP A 9 -2.68 31.23 9.37
CA ASP A 9 -1.46 30.71 10.01
C ASP A 9 -1.73 29.85 11.25
N GLY A 10 -2.91 29.97 11.86
CA GLY A 10 -3.31 29.13 13.00
C GLY A 10 -3.58 27.67 12.64
N GLU A 11 -3.99 27.38 11.41
CA GLU A 11 -4.31 26.02 10.92
C GLU A 11 -3.07 25.25 10.43
N ARG A 12 -1.99 25.97 10.10
CA ARG A 12 -0.69 25.39 9.74
C ARG A 12 0.25 25.26 10.94
N GLN A 13 -0.24 25.49 12.16
CA GLN A 13 0.62 25.33 13.32
C GLN A 13 0.94 23.84 13.49
N PRO A 14 2.23 23.46 13.37
CA PRO A 14 2.61 22.10 13.56
C PRO A 14 2.28 21.69 15.01
N LEU A 15 1.53 20.59 15.18
CA LEU A 15 1.11 20.11 16.50
C LEU A 15 2.32 19.83 17.42
N LEU A 16 3.48 19.53 16.83
CA LEU A 16 4.79 19.69 17.46
C LEU A 16 5.57 20.75 16.68
N ASN A 17 5.99 21.85 17.32
CA ASN A 17 6.93 22.78 16.69
C ASN A 17 8.12 21.98 16.12
N GLN A 18 8.39 22.07 14.81
CA GLN A 18 9.45 21.27 14.15
C GLN A 18 10.81 21.41 14.87
N VAL A 19 11.06 22.61 15.43
CA VAL A 19 12.21 22.95 16.29
C VAL A 19 12.36 22.06 17.54
N ARG A 20 11.29 21.43 18.04
CA ARG A 20 11.33 20.46 19.14
C ARG A 20 11.68 19.05 18.67
N ILE A 21 11.33 18.64 17.45
CA ILE A 21 11.58 17.28 16.93
C ILE A 21 13.08 17.06 16.76
N ASP A 22 13.78 18.04 16.17
CA ASP A 22 15.22 17.93 15.89
C ASP A 22 16.09 17.95 17.16
N LYS A 23 15.52 18.35 18.30
CA LYS A 23 16.19 18.37 19.60
C LYS A 23 15.94 17.12 20.45
N ILE A 24 15.02 16.25 20.03
CA ILE A 24 14.72 15.03 20.76
C ILE A 24 15.80 13.99 20.47
N GLU A 25 16.40 13.44 21.51
CA GLU A 25 17.40 12.38 21.41
C GLU A 25 16.73 11.05 21.02
N VAL A 26 17.09 10.52 19.84
CA VAL A 26 16.52 9.28 19.31
C VAL A 26 17.57 8.17 19.33
N TYR A 27 18.79 8.48 18.87
CA TYR A 27 19.89 7.53 18.78
C TYR A 27 20.24 6.88 20.13
N PRO A 28 20.34 7.63 21.26
CA PRO A 28 20.62 7.01 22.56
C PRO A 28 19.53 6.01 22.99
N ILE A 29 18.26 6.32 22.71
CA ILE A 29 17.11 5.47 23.04
C ILE A 29 17.15 4.18 22.24
N ILE A 30 17.47 4.24 20.94
CA ILE A 30 17.65 3.07 20.08
C ILE A 30 18.70 2.13 20.69
N GLN A 31 19.86 2.66 21.09
CA GLN A 31 20.95 1.86 21.65
C GLN A 31 20.59 1.30 23.03
N MET A 32 19.89 2.08 23.86
CA MET A 32 19.43 1.64 25.17
C MET A 32 18.47 0.45 25.05
N ILE A 33 17.44 0.54 24.20
CA ILE A 33 16.50 -0.55 23.95
C ILE A 33 17.24 -1.79 23.46
N ARG A 34 18.21 -1.62 22.55
CA ARG A 34 19.01 -2.73 22.04
C ARG A 34 19.77 -3.44 23.15
N ARG A 35 20.42 -2.68 24.03
CA ARG A 35 21.16 -3.22 25.17
C ARG A 35 20.26 -3.95 26.15
N ASP A 36 19.08 -3.38 26.46
CA ASP A 36 18.11 -4.02 27.33
C ASP A 36 17.62 -5.35 26.75
N ALA A 37 17.21 -5.37 25.46
CA ALA A 37 16.77 -6.59 24.80
C ALA A 37 17.86 -7.67 24.74
N ILE A 38 19.13 -7.27 24.52
CA ILE A 38 20.26 -8.21 24.52
C ILE A 38 20.52 -8.74 25.93
N ARG A 39 20.47 -7.90 26.96
CA ARG A 39 20.79 -8.25 28.35
C ARG A 39 19.75 -9.16 29.00
N PHE A 40 18.47 -8.97 28.69
CA PHE A 40 17.40 -9.70 29.36
C PHE A 40 16.95 -10.97 28.62
N ILE A 41 17.27 -11.07 27.32
CA ILE A 41 16.96 -12.24 26.50
C ILE A 41 18.28 -12.85 26.01
N ASP A 42 18.74 -13.85 26.75
CA ASP A 42 19.97 -14.61 26.46
C ASP A 42 19.70 -15.98 25.83
N ALA A 43 18.46 -16.45 25.86
CA ALA A 43 18.02 -17.71 25.26
C ALA A 43 16.77 -17.51 24.38
N PRO A 44 16.61 -18.32 23.30
CA PRO A 44 15.39 -18.33 22.53
C PRO A 44 14.23 -18.84 23.39
N LEU A 45 13.12 -18.09 23.40
CA LEU A 45 11.91 -18.45 24.15
C LEU A 45 10.80 -18.91 23.18
N PRO A 46 9.92 -19.83 23.60
CA PRO A 46 8.74 -20.16 22.82
C PRO A 46 7.80 -18.94 22.73
N PRO A 47 6.96 -18.84 21.69
CA PRO A 47 6.16 -17.65 21.41
C PRO A 47 5.29 -17.17 22.58
N ASP A 48 4.78 -18.10 23.39
CA ASP A 48 3.87 -17.81 24.48
C ASP A 48 4.58 -17.49 25.80
N ALA A 49 5.87 -17.82 25.93
CA ALA A 49 6.62 -17.62 27.17
C ALA A 49 6.73 -16.13 27.55
N LEU A 50 6.83 -15.23 26.57
CA LEU A 50 6.83 -13.78 26.85
C LEU A 50 5.52 -13.28 27.46
N SER A 51 4.43 -14.06 27.38
CA SER A 51 3.16 -13.74 28.02
C SER A 51 2.98 -14.48 29.35
N ALA A 52 3.96 -15.29 29.78
CA ALA A 52 3.92 -15.98 31.06
C ALA A 52 4.00 -14.97 32.22
N PRO A 53 3.21 -15.14 33.29
CA PRO A 53 3.17 -14.21 34.42
C PRO A 53 4.56 -13.89 34.98
N ASP A 54 5.42 -14.89 35.13
CA ASP A 54 6.76 -14.72 35.69
C ASP A 54 7.60 -13.74 34.87
N ILE A 55 7.59 -13.86 33.53
CA ILE A 55 8.30 -12.95 32.63
C ILE A 55 7.62 -11.58 32.61
N VAL A 56 6.29 -11.54 32.66
CA VAL A 56 5.56 -10.27 32.68
C VAL A 56 5.95 -9.43 33.90
N TYR A 57 5.91 -10.02 35.10
CA TYR A 57 6.23 -9.29 36.33
C TYR A 57 7.72 -9.02 36.52
N SER A 58 8.60 -9.93 36.12
CA SER A 58 10.05 -9.77 36.31
C SER A 58 10.73 -8.92 35.24
N LEU A 59 10.20 -8.91 34.01
CA LEU A 59 10.85 -8.28 32.86
C LEU A 59 10.00 -7.21 32.19
N LEU A 60 8.76 -7.53 31.80
CA LEU A 60 7.96 -6.60 30.99
C LEU A 60 7.56 -5.37 31.79
N ILE A 61 6.94 -5.52 32.96
CA ILE A 61 6.47 -4.37 33.76
C ILE A 61 7.61 -3.39 34.09
N PRO A 62 8.79 -3.82 34.59
CA PRO A 62 9.90 -2.89 34.85
C PRO A 62 10.39 -2.15 33.60
N LEU A 63 10.45 -2.83 32.46
CA LEU A 63 10.84 -2.20 31.19
C LEU A 63 9.77 -1.25 30.68
N GLU A 64 8.49 -1.62 30.78
CA GLU A 64 7.38 -0.76 30.44
C GLU A 64 7.40 0.54 31.24
N ASP A 65 7.59 0.47 32.55
CA ASP A 65 7.62 1.64 33.41
C ASP A 65 8.81 2.54 33.08
N LYS A 66 9.97 1.95 32.78
CA LYS A 66 11.15 2.68 32.28
C LYS A 66 10.84 3.45 30.99
N TYR A 67 10.20 2.81 30.02
CA TYR A 67 9.89 3.44 28.72
C TYR A 67 8.75 4.47 28.83
N LYS A 68 7.74 4.22 29.66
CA LYS A 68 6.67 5.18 29.98
C LYS A 68 7.25 6.44 30.63
N ALA A 69 8.21 6.31 31.55
CA ALA A 69 8.88 7.46 32.17
C ALA A 69 9.61 8.35 31.13
N ILE A 70 10.20 7.74 30.09
CA ILE A 70 10.85 8.47 28.99
C ILE A 70 9.82 9.18 28.10
N GLN A 71 8.66 8.56 27.86
CA GLN A 71 7.57 9.23 27.14
C GLN A 71 7.02 10.42 27.94
N GLN A 72 6.89 10.28 29.26
CA GLN A 72 6.45 11.34 30.16
C GLN A 72 7.42 12.51 30.23
N SER A 73 8.73 12.29 30.07
CA SER A 73 9.71 13.37 29.97
C SER A 73 9.64 14.15 28.64
N GLY A 74 8.78 13.72 27.71
CA GLY A 74 8.49 14.40 26.45
C GLY A 74 9.06 13.73 25.21
N ASN A 75 9.74 12.58 25.34
CA ASN A 75 10.31 11.86 24.20
C ASN A 75 9.32 10.81 23.66
N LEU A 76 8.55 11.21 22.66
CA LEU A 76 7.55 10.36 21.99
C LEU A 76 8.17 9.37 20.97
N SER A 77 9.49 9.37 20.78
CA SER A 77 10.16 8.49 19.80
C SER A 77 10.27 7.02 20.26
N VAL A 78 9.92 6.71 21.52
CA VAL A 78 10.09 5.39 22.14
C VAL A 78 9.45 4.26 21.34
N VAL A 79 8.20 4.45 20.87
CA VAL A 79 7.48 3.44 20.07
C VAL A 79 8.21 3.17 18.74
N PHE A 80 8.66 4.23 18.06
CA PHE A 80 9.47 4.11 16.86
C PHE A 80 10.78 3.36 17.13
N CYS A 81 11.49 3.69 18.21
CA CYS A 81 12.77 3.06 18.56
C CYS A 81 12.63 1.56 18.90
N LEU A 82 11.53 1.16 19.54
CA LEU A 82 11.21 -0.24 19.83
C LEU A 82 10.97 -1.02 18.53
N LEU A 83 10.15 -0.47 17.62
CA LEU A 83 9.87 -1.09 16.32
C LEU A 83 11.10 -1.12 15.41
N LEU A 84 11.97 -0.12 15.49
CA LEU A 84 13.23 -0.10 14.75
C LEU A 84 14.18 -1.20 15.24
N ASN A 85 14.29 -1.41 16.56
CA ASN A 85 15.07 -2.52 17.10
C ASN A 85 14.47 -3.88 16.75
N ARG A 86 13.14 -4.00 16.69
CA ARG A 86 12.47 -5.19 16.16
C ARG A 86 12.92 -5.49 14.73
N ALA A 87 12.90 -4.48 13.84
CA ALA A 87 13.36 -4.62 12.46
C ALA A 87 14.84 -5.02 12.39
N TYR A 88 15.68 -4.43 13.24
CA TYR A 88 17.10 -4.77 13.35
C TYR A 88 17.31 -6.25 13.71
N PHE A 89 16.64 -6.76 14.74
CA PHE A 89 16.79 -8.17 15.13
C PHE A 89 16.25 -9.13 14.07
N LEU A 90 15.17 -8.78 13.36
CA LEU A 90 14.65 -9.63 12.26
C LEU A 90 15.55 -9.65 11.03
N ARG A 91 16.46 -8.69 10.88
CA ARG A 91 17.44 -8.66 9.78
C ARG A 91 18.60 -9.62 10.01
N ASP A 92 18.76 -10.15 11.23
CA ASP A 92 19.80 -11.13 11.55
C ASP A 92 19.66 -12.40 10.68
N ARG A 93 20.66 -12.65 9.83
CA ARG A 93 20.69 -13.79 8.90
C ARG A 93 21.39 -15.03 9.47
N ASN A 94 21.99 -14.90 10.64
CA ASN A 94 22.72 -16.01 11.26
C ASN A 94 21.73 -17.05 11.79
N ILE A 95 21.80 -18.26 11.26
CA ILE A 95 20.87 -19.35 11.59
C ILE A 95 20.91 -19.68 13.09
N ILE A 96 22.10 -19.63 13.70
CA ILE A 96 22.32 -19.96 15.12
C ILE A 96 21.65 -18.94 16.05
N SER A 97 21.80 -17.64 15.78
CA SER A 97 21.21 -16.57 16.59
C SER A 97 19.77 -16.21 16.18
N SER A 98 19.26 -16.74 15.07
CA SER A 98 17.94 -16.40 14.53
C SER A 98 16.80 -16.58 15.54
N GLY A 99 16.80 -17.66 16.32
CA GLY A 99 15.78 -17.90 17.36
C GLY A 99 15.83 -16.87 18.49
N LEU A 100 17.04 -16.48 18.90
CA LEU A 100 17.28 -15.47 19.93
C LEU A 100 16.85 -14.09 19.43
N SER A 101 17.26 -13.72 18.22
CA SER A 101 16.89 -12.48 17.55
C SER A 101 15.39 -12.38 17.35
N ARG A 102 14.70 -13.49 17.02
CA ARG A 102 13.23 -13.53 16.93
C ARG A 102 12.54 -13.27 18.27
N THR A 103 13.10 -13.80 19.37
CA THR A 103 12.58 -13.58 20.73
C THR A 103 12.77 -12.12 21.15
N ARG A 104 13.95 -11.53 20.88
CA ARG A 104 14.25 -10.12 21.12
C ARG A 104 13.34 -9.19 20.30
N ALA A 105 13.07 -9.55 19.05
CA ALA A 105 12.12 -8.84 18.20
C ALA A 105 10.69 -8.88 18.77
N ALA A 106 10.24 -10.05 19.27
CA ALA A 106 8.93 -10.20 19.88
C ALA A 106 8.80 -9.38 21.19
N LEU A 107 9.85 -9.33 22.01
CA LEU A 107 9.91 -8.47 23.19
C LEU A 107 9.73 -6.99 22.80
N CYS A 108 10.45 -6.52 21.78
CA CYS A 108 10.34 -5.15 21.29
C CYS A 108 8.91 -4.82 20.81
N GLU A 109 8.23 -5.76 20.13
CA GLU A 109 6.84 -5.59 19.72
C GLU A 109 5.88 -5.49 20.92
N LYS A 110 6.04 -6.34 21.94
CA LYS A 110 5.23 -6.30 23.17
C LYS A 110 5.39 -4.98 23.92
N LEU A 111 6.63 -4.53 24.09
CA LEU A 111 6.92 -3.25 24.72
C LEU A 111 6.40 -2.07 23.89
N ALA A 112 6.45 -2.15 22.56
CA ALA A 112 5.89 -1.10 21.69
C ALA A 112 4.36 -0.99 21.85
N ILE A 113 3.67 -2.12 21.99
CA ILE A 113 2.23 -2.15 22.28
C ILE A 113 1.93 -1.48 23.63
N ALA A 114 2.69 -1.81 24.67
CA ALA A 114 2.51 -1.22 26.00
C ALA A 114 2.79 0.29 26.00
N ALA A 115 3.87 0.72 25.33
CA ALA A 115 4.23 2.12 25.16
C ALA A 115 3.18 2.92 24.36
N LEU A 116 2.56 2.31 23.36
CA LEU A 116 1.46 2.94 22.61
C LEU A 116 0.18 3.04 23.44
N ASN A 117 -0.15 1.99 24.20
CA ASN A 117 -1.34 1.96 25.06
C ASN A 117 -1.33 3.06 26.13
N PHE A 118 -0.16 3.53 26.55
CA PHE A 118 -0.03 4.67 27.46
C PHE A 118 -0.74 5.93 26.93
N HIS A 119 -0.78 6.12 25.61
CA HIS A 119 -1.42 7.27 24.96
C HIS A 119 -2.86 6.98 24.47
N ALA A 120 -3.44 5.82 24.80
CA ALA A 120 -4.69 5.32 24.20
C ALA A 120 -5.92 6.23 24.38
N SER A 121 -5.90 7.10 25.39
CA SER A 121 -6.98 8.07 25.70
C SER A 121 -6.96 9.30 24.80
N ASN A 122 -5.80 9.69 24.27
CA ASN A 122 -5.63 10.92 23.51
C ASN A 122 -5.29 10.62 22.04
N MET A 123 -6.26 10.84 21.15
CA MET A 123 -6.09 10.63 19.70
C MET A 123 -4.94 11.46 19.11
N LEU A 124 -4.70 12.65 19.65
CA LEU A 124 -3.65 13.55 19.17
C LEU A 124 -2.26 13.00 19.50
N GLU A 125 -2.06 12.52 20.73
CA GLU A 125 -0.80 11.88 21.12
C GLU A 125 -0.56 10.58 20.35
N LEU A 126 -1.60 9.77 20.14
CA LEU A 126 -1.49 8.56 19.31
C LEU A 126 -1.06 8.89 17.89
N ALA A 127 -1.69 9.89 17.27
CA ALA A 127 -1.34 10.33 15.92
C ALA A 127 0.12 10.79 15.87
N LEU A 128 0.55 11.63 16.82
CA LEU A 128 1.93 12.09 16.91
C LEU A 128 2.92 10.93 17.08
N VAL A 129 2.69 10.03 18.04
CA VAL A 129 3.58 8.88 18.30
C VAL A 129 3.72 7.98 17.06
N LEU A 130 2.62 7.76 16.33
CA LEU A 130 2.61 6.83 15.20
C LEU A 130 3.12 7.41 13.88
N THR A 131 2.81 8.68 13.62
CA THR A 131 3.02 9.31 12.30
C THR A 131 4.16 10.32 12.28
N THR A 132 4.67 10.73 13.44
CA THR A 132 5.86 11.61 13.49
C THR A 132 7.07 10.85 12.97
N SER A 133 7.73 11.49 12.02
CA SER A 133 8.96 11.02 11.40
C SER A 133 10.16 11.41 12.27
N TRP A 134 10.95 10.41 12.69
CA TRP A 134 12.09 10.60 13.58
C TRP A 134 13.42 10.39 12.85
N PRO A 135 14.37 11.33 12.93
CA PRO A 135 15.73 11.12 12.44
C PRO A 135 16.50 10.14 13.34
N VAL A 136 16.95 9.03 12.75
CA VAL A 136 17.60 7.91 13.49
C VAL A 136 18.87 8.34 14.25
N TYR A 137 19.62 9.30 13.72
CA TYR A 137 20.90 9.76 14.29
C TYR A 137 20.77 10.97 15.22
N SER A 138 19.55 11.42 15.55
CA SER A 138 19.39 12.56 16.47
C SER A 138 19.91 12.21 17.88
N GLY A 139 20.76 13.08 18.44
CA GLY A 139 21.44 12.85 19.72
C GLY A 139 22.62 11.87 19.65
N ALA A 140 23.12 11.52 18.46
CA ALA A 140 24.33 10.73 18.30
C ALA A 140 25.60 11.55 18.49
N ASP A 141 26.68 10.90 18.95
CA ASP A 141 28.01 11.51 18.98
C ASP A 141 28.45 11.91 17.55
N PRO A 142 29.03 13.10 17.34
CA PRO A 142 29.50 13.54 16.03
C PRO A 142 30.37 12.52 15.29
N VAL A 143 31.20 11.75 16.01
CA VAL A 143 32.07 10.72 15.42
C VAL A 143 31.25 9.60 14.77
N VAL A 144 30.14 9.21 15.39
CA VAL A 144 29.24 8.17 14.86
C VAL A 144 28.52 8.68 13.62
N VAL A 145 28.10 9.95 13.61
CA VAL A 145 27.43 10.57 12.46
C VAL A 145 28.37 10.67 11.27
N THR A 146 29.61 11.11 11.49
CA THR A 146 30.62 11.20 10.42
C THR A 146 30.93 9.82 9.84
N ARG A 147 31.15 8.82 10.69
CA ARG A 147 31.38 7.44 10.23
C ARG A 147 30.18 6.89 9.44
N ALA A 148 28.96 7.18 9.89
CA ALA A 148 27.76 6.75 9.19
C ALA A 148 27.59 7.45 7.83
N ARG A 149 28.03 8.71 7.68
CA ARG A 149 28.09 9.44 6.39
C ARG A 149 29.08 8.77 5.44
N GLU A 150 30.28 8.46 5.93
CA GLU A 150 31.35 7.84 5.14
C GLU A 150 30.98 6.43 4.66
N GLU A 151 30.28 5.63 5.47
CA GLU A 151 29.87 4.27 5.12
C GLU A 151 28.65 4.23 4.17
N ALA A 152 27.90 5.34 4.01
CA ALA A 152 26.57 5.32 3.39
C ALA A 152 26.36 6.34 2.25
N ASP A 153 27.43 6.88 1.65
CA ASP A 153 27.38 7.75 0.48
C ASP A 153 26.48 9.00 0.67
N ASP A 154 26.65 9.69 1.82
CA ASP A 154 25.99 10.97 2.21
C ASP A 154 24.45 10.98 2.39
N ASP A 155 23.71 9.89 2.16
CA ASP A 155 22.24 9.82 2.33
C ASP A 155 21.75 9.61 3.79
N LEU A 156 22.38 10.26 4.77
CA LEU A 156 21.91 10.17 6.17
C LEU A 156 20.55 10.86 6.40
N GLU A 157 20.23 11.88 5.62
CA GLU A 157 18.96 12.60 5.67
C GLU A 157 17.77 11.73 5.22
N GLU A 158 18.04 10.63 4.52
CA GLU A 158 17.04 9.67 4.04
C GLU A 158 16.62 8.64 5.11
N ARG A 159 17.34 8.55 6.25
CA ARG A 159 16.99 7.65 7.36
C ARG A 159 16.04 8.30 8.36
N VAL A 160 14.94 8.78 7.81
CA VAL A 160 13.79 9.26 8.55
C VAL A 160 12.68 8.23 8.40
N GLY A 161 12.01 7.90 9.50
CA GLY A 161 10.88 6.98 9.45
C GLY A 161 9.93 7.22 10.61
N ASN A 162 8.68 6.82 10.43
CA ASN A 162 7.70 6.86 11.50
C ASN A 162 7.44 5.45 12.08
N ALA A 163 6.74 5.38 13.21
CA ALA A 163 6.48 4.11 13.86
C ALA A 163 5.59 3.20 13.00
N ILE A 164 4.61 3.76 12.27
CA ILE A 164 3.69 2.95 11.47
C ILE A 164 4.36 2.28 10.26
N GLU A 165 5.25 2.98 9.56
CA GLU A 165 6.04 2.44 8.45
C GLU A 165 6.97 1.34 8.94
N VAL A 166 7.68 1.55 10.05
CA VAL A 166 8.58 0.54 10.61
C VAL A 166 7.79 -0.67 11.12
N ALA A 167 6.59 -0.48 11.67
CA ALA A 167 5.70 -1.58 12.02
C ALA A 167 5.33 -2.42 10.78
N ILE A 168 5.02 -1.79 9.66
CA ILE A 168 4.67 -2.46 8.39
C ILE A 168 5.90 -3.18 7.80
N ILE A 169 7.03 -2.48 7.68
CA ILE A 169 8.28 -3.02 7.11
C ILE A 169 8.74 -4.24 7.91
N SER A 170 8.65 -4.16 9.25
CA SER A 170 9.06 -5.26 10.10
C SER A 170 8.01 -6.38 10.19
N GLN A 171 6.76 -6.18 9.75
CA GLN A 171 5.63 -7.11 9.91
C GLN A 171 5.20 -7.27 11.39
N ALA A 172 5.06 -6.18 12.13
CA ALA A 172 4.56 -6.14 13.51
C ALA A 172 3.02 -6.31 13.56
N LYS A 173 2.55 -7.51 13.20
CA LYS A 173 1.11 -7.81 13.04
C LYS A 173 0.32 -7.60 14.34
N ASN A 174 0.90 -7.90 15.51
CA ASN A 174 0.18 -7.75 16.78
C ASN A 174 0.07 -6.28 17.16
N PHE A 175 1.11 -5.49 16.90
CA PHE A 175 1.09 -4.04 17.10
C PHE A 175 0.03 -3.35 16.23
N ILE A 176 0.03 -3.65 14.93
CA ILE A 176 -0.89 -3.01 13.97
C ILE A 176 -2.36 -3.33 14.32
N LYS A 177 -2.65 -4.56 14.79
CA LYS A 177 -4.00 -4.98 15.17
C LYS A 177 -4.54 -4.33 16.45
N THR A 178 -3.72 -3.62 17.22
CA THR A 178 -4.17 -2.98 18.47
C THR A 178 -5.18 -1.86 18.20
N LEU A 179 -6.15 -1.69 19.11
CA LEU A 179 -7.18 -0.64 18.99
C LEU A 179 -6.59 0.78 18.84
N PRO A 180 -5.55 1.20 19.61
CA PRO A 180 -4.97 2.53 19.45
C PRO A 180 -4.31 2.74 18.08
N CYS A 181 -3.65 1.71 17.53
CA CYS A 181 -3.08 1.78 16.19
C CYS A 181 -4.17 1.87 15.12
N GLN A 182 -5.21 1.04 15.22
CA GLN A 182 -6.34 1.03 14.28
C GLN A 182 -7.09 2.37 14.28
N LYS A 183 -7.32 2.99 15.45
CA LYS A 183 -7.94 4.32 15.53
C LYS A 183 -7.21 5.38 14.69
N VAL A 184 -5.88 5.39 14.73
CA VAL A 184 -5.07 6.33 13.93
C VAL A 184 -5.13 5.99 12.45
N VAL A 185 -5.04 4.70 12.09
CA VAL A 185 -5.20 4.24 10.70
C VAL A 185 -6.56 4.64 10.14
N ASP A 186 -7.65 4.43 10.89
CA ASP A 186 -9.00 4.84 10.52
C ASP A 186 -9.12 6.37 10.41
N GLY A 187 -8.44 7.10 11.28
CA GLY A 187 -8.34 8.56 11.23
C GLY A 187 -7.66 9.07 9.96
N ILE A 188 -6.58 8.40 9.53
CA ILE A 188 -5.89 8.69 8.26
C ILE A 188 -6.76 8.30 7.07
N TRP A 189 -7.36 7.12 7.10
CA TRP A 189 -8.24 6.60 6.03
C TRP A 189 -9.43 7.52 5.77
N SER A 190 -10.11 7.95 6.84
CA SER A 190 -11.25 8.88 6.77
C SER A 190 -10.86 10.33 6.48
N GLY A 191 -9.56 10.66 6.49
CA GLY A 191 -9.06 12.01 6.25
C GLY A 191 -9.21 12.97 7.44
N LYS A 192 -9.50 12.46 8.64
CA LYS A 192 -9.50 13.25 9.88
C LYS A 192 -8.08 13.64 10.32
N ILE A 193 -7.12 12.76 10.04
CA ILE A 193 -5.69 12.98 10.26
C ILE A 193 -5.05 13.17 8.89
N VAL A 194 -4.53 14.38 8.63
CA VAL A 194 -3.81 14.66 7.39
C VAL A 194 -2.35 14.28 7.59
N TYR A 195 -1.96 13.18 6.95
CA TYR A 195 -0.61 12.64 6.96
C TYR A 195 -0.06 12.64 5.53
N GLN A 196 1.15 13.15 5.37
CA GLN A 196 1.87 13.16 4.09
C GLN A 196 3.04 12.19 4.21
N ALA A 197 2.93 11.04 3.55
CA ALA A 197 4.00 10.07 3.49
C ALA A 197 5.20 10.64 2.72
N ASP A 198 6.40 10.34 3.19
CA ASP A 198 7.62 10.72 2.49
C ASP A 198 7.82 9.78 1.30
N SER A 199 7.86 10.33 0.09
CA SER A 199 8.07 9.54 -1.13
C SER A 199 9.35 9.99 -1.81
N SER A 200 10.43 9.23 -1.66
CA SER A 200 11.74 9.53 -2.27
C SER A 200 11.76 9.40 -3.80
N ARG A 201 10.63 9.04 -4.45
CA ARG A 201 10.52 8.79 -5.90
C ARG A 201 9.44 9.59 -6.62
N SER A 202 8.99 10.72 -6.07
CA SER A 202 8.10 11.62 -6.81
C SER A 202 8.90 12.49 -7.80
N ILE A 203 8.45 12.58 -9.05
CA ILE A 203 9.05 13.42 -10.13
C ILE A 203 9.26 14.89 -9.71
N LEU A 204 8.43 15.38 -8.78
CA LEU A 204 8.59 16.65 -8.09
C LEU A 204 8.64 16.35 -6.59
N SER A 205 9.84 16.12 -6.04
CA SER A 205 10.05 15.98 -4.61
C SER A 205 9.89 17.34 -3.94
N ASP A 206 8.70 17.62 -3.44
CA ASP A 206 8.42 18.81 -2.62
C ASP A 206 8.92 18.61 -1.18
N THR A 207 10.17 18.12 -1.04
CA THR A 207 10.83 17.76 0.23
C THR A 207 11.12 19.00 1.08
N TYR A 208 11.07 20.20 0.47
CA TYR A 208 11.33 21.47 1.15
C TYR A 208 10.19 21.87 2.11
N LYS A 209 8.96 21.37 1.93
CA LYS A 209 7.81 21.76 2.75
C LYS A 209 7.20 20.57 3.47
N ARG A 210 7.83 20.20 4.59
CA ARG A 210 7.28 19.24 5.56
C ARG A 210 6.01 19.83 6.18
N ASN A 211 4.84 19.45 5.66
CA ASN A 211 3.59 19.84 6.29
C ASN A 211 3.41 19.01 7.57
N PRO A 212 3.22 19.66 8.72
CA PRO A 212 3.02 18.94 9.95
C PRO A 212 1.68 18.20 9.96
N ILE A 213 1.65 17.14 10.75
CA ILE A 213 0.42 16.41 11.06
C ILE A 213 -0.56 17.39 11.71
N HIS A 214 -1.76 17.48 11.15
CA HIS A 214 -2.83 18.31 11.68
C HIS A 214 -4.17 17.58 11.54
N PHE A 215 -5.10 17.93 12.41
CA PHE A 215 -6.46 17.45 12.34
C PHE A 215 -7.26 18.29 11.36
N TYR A 216 -8.07 17.64 10.54
CA TYR A 216 -8.98 18.31 9.64
C TYR A 216 -10.16 18.91 10.40
N ASP A 217 -10.44 20.21 10.21
CA ASP A 217 -11.59 20.91 10.79
C ASP A 217 -12.68 21.12 9.72
N PRO A 218 -13.80 20.38 9.74
CA PRO A 218 -14.84 20.45 8.72
C PRO A 218 -15.52 21.82 8.62
N HIS A 219 -15.50 22.62 9.69
CA HIS A 219 -16.26 23.87 9.77
C HIS A 219 -15.55 25.06 9.09
N LYS A 220 -14.26 24.93 8.80
CA LYS A 220 -13.45 26.00 8.18
C LYS A 220 -13.05 25.69 6.75
N ALA A 221 -13.42 24.51 6.25
CA ALA A 221 -13.08 24.06 4.92
C ALA A 221 -13.83 24.84 3.82
N PRO A 222 -13.16 25.20 2.70
CA PRO A 222 -13.84 25.75 1.54
C PRO A 222 -14.79 24.72 0.91
N LEU A 223 -15.83 25.19 0.22
CA LEU A 223 -16.85 24.33 -0.42
C LEU A 223 -16.28 23.31 -1.42
N LEU A 224 -15.11 23.59 -2.03
CA LEU A 224 -14.38 22.70 -2.93
C LEU A 224 -12.94 22.49 -2.44
N ASP A 225 -12.80 21.66 -1.41
CA ASP A 225 -11.50 21.30 -0.86
C ASP A 225 -10.82 20.19 -1.67
N HIS A 226 -9.93 20.59 -2.58
CA HIS A 226 -9.15 19.69 -3.43
C HIS A 226 -8.18 18.81 -2.61
N TYR A 227 -7.87 19.16 -1.35
CA TYR A 227 -7.06 18.29 -0.48
C TYR A 227 -7.77 17.00 -0.12
N ARG A 228 -9.12 16.98 -0.14
CA ARG A 228 -9.90 15.76 0.15
C ARG A 228 -9.78 14.69 -0.94
N LEU A 229 -9.37 15.06 -2.15
CA LEU A 229 -9.04 14.09 -3.22
C LEU A 229 -7.80 13.24 -2.88
N LYS A 230 -6.97 13.70 -1.94
CA LYS A 230 -5.82 12.93 -1.43
C LYS A 230 -6.21 11.91 -0.36
N VAL A 231 -7.38 12.05 0.25
CA VAL A 231 -7.84 11.17 1.32
C VAL A 231 -8.07 9.75 0.76
N PRO A 232 -7.51 8.70 1.39
CA PRO A 232 -7.61 7.33 0.87
C PRO A 232 -9.04 6.86 0.61
N ALA A 233 -9.98 7.12 1.52
CA ALA A 233 -11.38 6.73 1.34
C ALA A 233 -12.04 7.39 0.12
N VAL A 234 -11.84 8.70 -0.06
CA VAL A 234 -12.40 9.45 -1.19
C VAL A 234 -11.77 8.99 -2.50
N ARG A 235 -10.44 8.83 -2.51
CA ARG A 235 -9.70 8.29 -3.64
C ARG A 235 -10.23 6.91 -4.04
N SER A 236 -10.44 6.01 -3.09
CA SER A 236 -10.98 4.66 -3.34
C SER A 236 -12.39 4.71 -3.97
N VAL A 237 -13.26 5.61 -3.49
CA VAL A 237 -14.59 5.81 -4.08
C VAL A 237 -14.51 6.37 -5.50
N LEU A 238 -13.60 7.31 -5.75
CA LEU A 238 -13.40 7.89 -7.08
C LEU A 238 -12.83 6.87 -8.07
N GLU A 239 -11.85 6.06 -7.65
CA GLU A 239 -11.30 4.97 -8.47
C GLU A 239 -12.39 3.95 -8.82
N TYR A 240 -13.25 3.59 -7.85
CA TYR A 240 -14.38 2.70 -8.09
C TYR A 240 -15.41 3.32 -9.04
N THR A 241 -15.78 4.59 -8.83
CA THR A 241 -16.74 5.30 -9.69
C THR A 241 -16.20 5.43 -11.11
N ASN A 242 -14.90 5.76 -11.26
CA ASN A 242 -14.20 5.81 -12.54
C ASN A 242 -14.27 4.45 -13.25
N PHE A 243 -14.01 3.36 -12.52
CA PHE A 243 -14.11 2.00 -13.06
C PHE A 243 -15.54 1.64 -13.49
N VAL A 244 -16.57 2.00 -12.71
CA VAL A 244 -17.97 1.75 -13.07
C VAL A 244 -18.35 2.50 -14.35
N ILE A 245 -17.94 3.75 -14.49
CA ILE A 245 -18.16 4.53 -15.72
C ILE A 245 -17.44 3.88 -16.91
N LEU A 246 -16.17 3.48 -16.74
CA LEU A 246 -15.41 2.75 -17.77
C LEU A 246 -16.12 1.46 -18.18
N PHE A 247 -16.66 0.71 -17.21
CA PHE A 247 -17.37 -0.54 -17.45
C PHE A 247 -18.67 -0.33 -18.23
N ILE A 248 -19.46 0.68 -17.87
CA ILE A 248 -20.69 1.04 -18.61
C ILE A 248 -20.35 1.45 -20.05
N LEU A 249 -19.34 2.31 -20.23
CA LEU A 249 -18.88 2.72 -21.55
C LEU A 249 -18.36 1.54 -22.37
N PHE A 250 -17.67 0.60 -21.73
CA PHE A 250 -17.19 -0.63 -22.36
C PHE A 250 -18.35 -1.49 -22.88
N VAL A 251 -19.39 -1.72 -22.08
CA VAL A 251 -20.58 -2.48 -22.49
C VAL A 251 -21.26 -1.81 -23.69
N PHE A 252 -21.40 -0.48 -23.66
CA PHE A 252 -21.95 0.27 -24.80
C PHE A 252 -21.06 0.20 -26.05
N ALA A 253 -19.74 0.25 -25.89
CA ALA A 253 -18.80 0.12 -27.00
C ALA A 253 -18.79 -1.28 -27.62
N LEU A 254 -19.12 -2.32 -26.84
CA LEU A 254 -19.24 -3.70 -27.31
C LEU A 254 -20.58 -3.90 -28.04
N GLU A 255 -21.69 -3.47 -27.45
CA GLU A 255 -23.04 -3.65 -28.02
C GLU A 255 -23.22 -2.89 -29.34
N PHE A 256 -22.74 -1.65 -29.41
CA PHE A 256 -22.90 -0.79 -30.59
C PHE A 256 -21.72 -0.86 -31.55
N ASN A 257 -20.81 -1.83 -31.39
CA ASN A 257 -19.64 -1.94 -32.24
C ASN A 257 -20.03 -2.25 -33.69
N LYS A 258 -19.48 -1.48 -34.64
CA LYS A 258 -19.61 -1.74 -36.08
C LYS A 258 -18.23 -2.00 -36.68
N PRO A 259 -18.02 -3.08 -37.44
CA PRO A 259 -16.68 -3.44 -37.91
C PRO A 259 -16.05 -2.39 -38.82
N ASP A 260 -16.85 -1.68 -39.62
CA ASP A 260 -16.35 -0.83 -40.69
C ASP A 260 -15.98 0.59 -40.27
N ARG A 261 -16.42 1.06 -39.10
CA ARG A 261 -16.18 2.42 -38.63
C ARG A 261 -16.15 2.50 -37.11
N VAL A 262 -15.41 3.49 -36.59
CA VAL A 262 -15.49 3.86 -35.18
C VAL A 262 -16.81 4.57 -34.93
N ASP A 263 -17.65 3.99 -34.08
CA ASP A 263 -18.91 4.63 -33.66
C ASP A 263 -18.67 5.63 -32.52
N LEU A 264 -19.64 6.51 -32.23
CA LEU A 264 -19.48 7.54 -31.21
C LEU A 264 -19.27 6.92 -29.81
N THR A 265 -19.98 5.84 -29.51
CA THR A 265 -19.83 5.11 -28.24
C THR A 265 -18.43 4.52 -28.09
N GLU A 266 -17.89 3.96 -29.18
CA GLU A 266 -16.54 3.42 -29.25
C GLU A 266 -15.49 4.54 -29.07
N ALA A 267 -15.69 5.70 -29.69
CA ALA A 267 -14.79 6.85 -29.54
C ALA A 267 -14.76 7.39 -28.09
N ILE A 268 -15.93 7.52 -27.45
CA ILE A 268 -16.02 7.95 -26.05
C ILE A 268 -15.31 6.95 -25.14
N PHE A 269 -15.53 5.65 -25.36
CA PHE A 269 -14.83 4.60 -24.62
C PHE A 269 -13.31 4.69 -24.80
N MET A 270 -12.80 4.85 -26.03
CA MET A 270 -11.36 5.00 -26.28
C MET A 270 -10.77 6.19 -25.52
N ILE A 271 -11.40 7.37 -25.57
CA ILE A 271 -10.89 8.55 -24.83
C ILE A 271 -10.86 8.28 -23.33
N TYR A 272 -11.91 7.68 -22.78
CA TYR A 272 -12.01 7.40 -21.35
C TYR A 272 -11.02 6.32 -20.89
N ALA A 273 -10.89 5.23 -21.65
CA ALA A 273 -9.96 4.13 -21.39
C ALA A 273 -8.50 4.56 -21.53
N LEU A 274 -8.20 5.54 -22.38
CA LEU A 274 -6.88 6.17 -22.44
C LEU A 274 -6.54 6.88 -21.14
N GLY A 275 -7.47 7.68 -20.60
CA GLY A 275 -7.31 8.35 -19.31
C GLY A 275 -7.07 7.35 -18.17
N PHE A 276 -7.86 6.29 -18.12
CA PHE A 276 -7.67 5.20 -17.17
C PHE A 276 -6.29 4.54 -17.30
N SER A 277 -5.83 4.29 -18.53
CA SER A 277 -4.53 3.67 -18.80
C SER A 277 -3.37 4.57 -18.38
N LEU A 278 -3.46 5.87 -18.63
CA LEU A 278 -2.44 6.85 -18.22
C LEU A 278 -2.30 6.93 -16.71
N GLU A 279 -3.41 6.87 -15.96
CA GLU A 279 -3.39 6.82 -14.49
C GLU A 279 -2.59 5.60 -13.99
N LYS A 280 -2.79 4.42 -14.60
CA LYS A 280 -2.06 3.20 -14.21
C LYS A 280 -0.59 3.26 -14.59
N VAL A 281 -0.25 3.85 -15.74
CA VAL A 281 1.15 4.08 -16.14
C VAL A 281 1.84 5.06 -15.19
N ALA A 282 1.17 6.13 -14.77
CA ALA A 282 1.71 7.07 -13.79
C ALA A 282 1.96 6.38 -12.43
N ALA A 283 1.02 5.58 -11.94
CA ALA A 283 1.19 4.82 -10.71
C ALA A 283 2.36 3.81 -10.78
N MET A 284 2.57 3.19 -11.95
CA MET A 284 3.72 2.31 -12.20
C MET A 284 5.06 3.06 -12.15
N GLN A 285 5.09 4.31 -12.61
CA GLN A 285 6.28 5.16 -12.56
C GLN A 285 6.59 5.63 -11.13
N GLU A 286 5.58 6.05 -10.36
CA GLU A 286 5.75 6.55 -8.99
C GLU A 286 6.26 5.47 -8.02
N HIS A 287 5.74 4.25 -8.09
CA HIS A 287 6.10 3.17 -7.17
C HIS A 287 7.23 2.26 -7.67
N GLY A 288 7.52 2.31 -8.97
CA GLY A 288 8.48 1.43 -9.64
C GLY A 288 7.90 0.05 -9.99
N ILE A 289 8.26 -0.45 -11.17
CA ILE A 289 7.69 -1.67 -11.80
C ILE A 289 7.82 -2.90 -10.91
N LYS A 290 8.94 -3.06 -10.17
CA LYS A 290 9.20 -4.21 -9.29
C LYS A 290 8.33 -4.24 -8.03
N VAL A 291 7.88 -3.08 -7.56
CA VAL A 291 6.96 -2.99 -6.41
C VAL A 291 5.53 -3.15 -6.91
N TYR A 292 5.21 -2.55 -8.05
CA TYR A 292 3.90 -2.66 -8.67
C TYR A 292 3.54 -4.12 -9.04
N SER A 293 4.48 -4.89 -9.61
CA SER A 293 4.24 -6.27 -10.04
C SER A 293 4.07 -7.28 -8.89
N LYS A 294 4.31 -6.89 -7.64
CA LYS A 294 4.04 -7.74 -6.46
C LYS A 294 2.56 -7.81 -6.09
N GLY A 295 1.76 -6.85 -6.53
CA GLY A 295 0.32 -6.88 -6.33
C GLY A 295 -0.35 -7.82 -7.34
N THR A 296 -1.02 -8.87 -6.88
CA THR A 296 -1.75 -9.81 -7.76
C THR A 296 -2.74 -9.08 -8.69
N TRP A 297 -3.37 -8.02 -8.18
CA TRP A 297 -4.32 -7.20 -8.93
C TRP A 297 -3.68 -6.20 -9.90
N ASN A 298 -2.47 -5.75 -9.60
CA ASN A 298 -1.70 -4.84 -10.46
C ASN A 298 -1.28 -5.51 -11.77
N GLY A 299 -1.10 -6.84 -11.77
CA GLY A 299 -0.85 -7.62 -12.99
C GLY A 299 -2.02 -7.60 -13.97
N PHE A 300 -3.26 -7.73 -13.48
CA PHE A 300 -4.46 -7.60 -14.31
C PHE A 300 -4.60 -6.20 -14.90
N ASP A 301 -4.26 -5.18 -14.12
CA ASP A 301 -4.29 -3.79 -14.54
C ASP A 301 -3.27 -3.52 -15.67
N LEU A 302 -2.07 -4.11 -15.57
CA LEU A 302 -1.08 -4.05 -16.66
C LEU A 302 -1.56 -4.79 -17.91
N ALA A 303 -2.14 -5.98 -17.77
CA ALA A 303 -2.71 -6.73 -18.89
C ALA A 303 -3.87 -5.99 -19.57
N PHE A 304 -4.68 -5.26 -18.80
CA PHE A 304 -5.72 -4.39 -19.34
C PHE A 304 -5.11 -3.27 -20.19
N VAL A 305 -4.08 -2.58 -19.68
CA VAL A 305 -3.41 -1.49 -20.41
C VAL A 305 -2.78 -2.01 -21.71
N THR A 306 -2.13 -3.17 -21.70
CA THR A 306 -1.50 -3.72 -22.91
C THR A 306 -2.53 -4.14 -23.97
N LEU A 307 -3.62 -4.82 -23.57
CA LEU A 307 -4.71 -5.16 -24.48
C LEU A 307 -5.41 -3.92 -25.02
N TYR A 308 -5.66 -2.91 -24.18
CA TYR A 308 -6.25 -1.64 -24.60
C TYR A 308 -5.39 -0.90 -25.64
N CYS A 309 -4.07 -0.83 -25.42
CA CYS A 309 -3.15 -0.24 -26.40
C CYS A 309 -3.16 -1.01 -27.73
N THR A 310 -3.18 -2.34 -27.66
CA THR A 310 -3.19 -3.22 -28.85
C THR A 310 -4.49 -3.05 -29.64
N TYR A 311 -5.63 -3.06 -28.95
CA TYR A 311 -6.95 -2.75 -29.49
C TYR A 311 -6.96 -1.37 -30.17
N SER A 312 -6.53 -0.32 -29.46
CA SER A 312 -6.58 1.06 -29.96
C SER A 312 -5.74 1.24 -31.21
N ILE A 313 -4.52 0.67 -31.24
CA ILE A 313 -3.63 0.75 -32.41
C ILE A 313 -4.22 -0.01 -33.60
N LEU A 314 -4.67 -1.26 -33.39
CA LEU A 314 -5.24 -2.07 -34.47
C LEU A 314 -6.52 -1.45 -35.03
N ARG A 315 -7.35 -0.86 -34.17
CA ARG A 315 -8.61 -0.22 -34.56
C ARG A 315 -8.37 1.04 -35.38
N LEU A 316 -7.48 1.93 -34.92
CA LEU A 316 -7.11 3.14 -35.66
C LEU A 316 -6.43 2.79 -36.99
N TYR A 317 -5.50 1.83 -36.99
CA TYR A 317 -4.80 1.38 -38.19
C TYR A 317 -5.74 0.72 -39.20
N GLY A 318 -6.61 -0.17 -38.75
CA GLY A 318 -7.57 -0.89 -39.59
C GLY A 318 -8.63 0.00 -40.20
N VAL A 319 -9.07 1.04 -39.49
CA VAL A 319 -10.00 2.04 -40.02
C VAL A 319 -9.31 2.98 -41.01
N TYR A 320 -8.10 3.48 -40.69
CA TYR A 320 -7.38 4.41 -41.58
C TYR A 320 -6.88 3.77 -42.89
N HIS A 321 -6.41 2.53 -42.86
CA HIS A 321 -5.85 1.83 -44.03
C HIS A 321 -6.86 0.86 -44.72
N ASP A 322 -8.13 0.88 -44.32
CA ASP A 322 -9.18 -0.01 -44.81
C ASP A 322 -8.79 -1.50 -44.83
N ARG A 323 -8.06 -1.96 -43.81
CA ARG A 323 -7.60 -3.35 -43.70
C ARG A 323 -8.59 -4.19 -42.89
N PRO A 324 -9.33 -5.14 -43.49
CA PRO A 324 -10.38 -5.90 -42.80
C PRO A 324 -9.81 -6.78 -41.68
N TRP A 325 -8.64 -7.40 -41.90
CA TRP A 325 -8.00 -8.26 -40.90
C TRP A 325 -7.71 -7.50 -39.59
N ALA A 326 -7.20 -6.27 -39.67
CA ALA A 326 -6.87 -5.46 -38.50
C ALA A 326 -8.13 -4.99 -37.75
N ARG A 327 -9.24 -4.74 -38.47
CA ARG A 327 -10.54 -4.38 -37.88
C ARG A 327 -11.13 -5.52 -37.05
N HIS A 328 -11.12 -6.74 -37.60
CA HIS A 328 -11.61 -7.93 -36.91
C HIS A 328 -10.75 -8.26 -35.69
N THR A 329 -9.42 -8.28 -35.84
CA THR A 329 -8.51 -8.54 -34.71
C THR A 329 -8.62 -7.48 -33.61
N GLY A 330 -8.90 -6.23 -33.96
CA GLY A 330 -9.18 -5.17 -32.98
C GLY A 330 -10.43 -5.48 -32.15
N ILE A 331 -11.53 -5.91 -32.79
CA ILE A 331 -12.77 -6.29 -32.09
C ILE A 331 -12.54 -7.54 -31.22
N ASP A 332 -11.75 -8.50 -31.70
CA ASP A 332 -11.38 -9.68 -30.92
C ASP A 332 -10.59 -9.26 -29.66
N CYS A 333 -9.66 -8.31 -29.79
CA CYS A 333 -8.96 -7.72 -28.64
C CYS A 333 -9.91 -6.98 -27.68
N LEU A 334 -10.92 -6.27 -28.19
CA LEU A 334 -11.96 -5.64 -27.37
C LEU A 334 -12.75 -6.68 -26.56
N ALA A 335 -13.08 -7.83 -27.17
CA ALA A 335 -13.71 -8.95 -26.47
C ALA A 335 -12.80 -9.55 -25.38
N LEU A 336 -11.49 -9.64 -25.64
CA LEU A 336 -10.52 -10.09 -24.62
C LEU A 336 -10.43 -9.14 -23.42
N ILE A 337 -10.61 -7.83 -23.64
CA ILE A 337 -10.66 -6.84 -22.56
C ILE A 337 -11.84 -7.11 -21.61
N ALA A 338 -12.97 -7.65 -22.12
CA ALA A 338 -14.13 -8.01 -21.29
C ALA A 338 -13.72 -8.94 -20.13
N ILE A 339 -12.88 -9.94 -20.44
CA ILE A 339 -12.42 -10.97 -19.51
C ILE A 339 -11.65 -10.36 -18.33
N LEU A 340 -10.91 -9.27 -18.56
CA LEU A 340 -10.13 -8.59 -17.53
C LEU A 340 -10.95 -7.57 -16.73
N MET A 341 -12.08 -7.10 -17.28
CA MET A 341 -12.96 -6.12 -16.62
C MET A 341 -13.87 -6.77 -15.56
N PHE A 342 -14.41 -7.96 -15.81
CA PHE A 342 -15.28 -8.66 -14.84
C PHE A 342 -14.66 -8.95 -13.46
N PRO A 343 -13.44 -9.49 -13.33
CA PRO A 343 -12.79 -9.70 -12.02
C PRO A 343 -12.57 -8.41 -11.21
N ARG A 344 -12.58 -7.24 -11.85
CA ARG A 344 -12.45 -5.95 -11.16
C ARG A 344 -13.75 -5.51 -10.50
N LEU A 345 -14.91 -5.87 -11.05
CA LEU A 345 -16.21 -5.57 -10.44
C LEU A 345 -16.37 -6.28 -9.09
N SER A 346 -15.85 -7.51 -8.98
CA SER A 346 -15.93 -8.32 -7.75
C SER A 346 -14.92 -7.91 -6.67
N ARG A 347 -13.84 -7.21 -7.02
CA ARG A 347 -12.78 -6.75 -6.10
C ARG A 347 -13.29 -5.88 -4.94
N ASN A 348 -14.35 -5.11 -5.17
CA ASN A 348 -14.85 -4.10 -4.22
C ASN A 348 -16.15 -4.47 -3.50
N GLN A 349 -16.71 -5.65 -3.77
CA GLN A 349 -17.84 -6.20 -3.00
C GLN A 349 -17.28 -7.09 -1.88
N ALA A 350 -17.24 -6.53 -0.66
CA ALA A 350 -16.88 -7.28 0.53
C ALA A 350 -17.87 -8.44 0.75
N GLY A 351 -17.42 -9.68 0.55
CA GLY A 351 -18.22 -10.86 0.91
C GLY A 351 -17.92 -12.15 0.16
N TYR A 352 -17.26 -12.09 -1.00
CA TYR A 352 -17.02 -13.28 -1.82
C TYR A 352 -15.59 -13.79 -1.69
N SER A 353 -15.44 -15.11 -1.49
CA SER A 353 -14.12 -15.73 -1.48
C SER A 353 -13.51 -15.66 -2.89
N VAL A 354 -12.18 -15.53 -2.98
CA VAL A 354 -11.46 -15.54 -4.27
C VAL A 354 -11.81 -16.80 -5.08
N GLY A 355 -12.10 -17.92 -4.40
CA GLY A 355 -12.56 -19.15 -5.04
C GLY A 355 -13.96 -19.05 -5.66
N GLN A 356 -14.89 -18.31 -5.04
CA GLN A 356 -16.24 -18.10 -5.58
C GLN A 356 -16.23 -17.18 -6.81
N ILE A 357 -15.41 -16.12 -6.76
CA ILE A 357 -15.22 -15.22 -7.91
C ILE A 357 -14.55 -15.96 -9.06
N ALA A 358 -13.51 -16.77 -8.77
CA ALA A 358 -12.86 -17.61 -9.78
C ALA A 358 -13.83 -18.64 -10.37
N TRP A 359 -14.71 -19.23 -9.55
CA TRP A 359 -15.74 -20.15 -10.01
C TRP A 359 -16.76 -19.47 -10.94
N TRP A 360 -17.26 -18.28 -10.58
CA TRP A 360 -18.14 -17.51 -11.47
C TRP A 360 -17.46 -17.04 -12.75
N MET A 361 -16.18 -16.71 -12.70
CA MET A 361 -15.41 -16.40 -13.90
C MET A 361 -15.24 -17.63 -14.81
N LEU A 362 -15.05 -18.84 -14.24
CA LEU A 362 -15.02 -20.08 -15.00
C LEU A 362 -16.39 -20.39 -15.62
N ASP A 363 -17.47 -20.25 -14.85
CA ASP A 363 -18.86 -20.46 -15.32
C ASP A 363 -19.24 -19.46 -16.44
N LEU A 364 -18.84 -18.20 -16.32
CA LEU A 364 -19.07 -17.18 -17.35
C LEU A 364 -18.22 -17.45 -18.60
N PHE A 365 -17.02 -18.02 -18.45
CA PHE A 365 -16.04 -18.18 -19.52
C PHE A 365 -16.26 -19.46 -20.36
N PHE A 366 -16.72 -20.54 -19.73
CA PHE A 366 -17.08 -21.78 -20.42
C PHE A 366 -18.54 -21.80 -20.90
N GLY A 367 -19.31 -20.78 -20.54
CA GLY A 367 -20.77 -20.84 -20.49
C GLY A 367 -21.20 -21.76 -19.35
N LEU A 368 -22.40 -21.55 -18.82
CA LEU A 368 -22.99 -22.35 -17.74
C LEU A 368 -22.88 -23.88 -17.98
N ASP A 369 -22.68 -24.32 -19.24
CA ASP A 369 -22.62 -25.73 -19.67
C ASP A 369 -21.41 -26.10 -20.60
N ALA A 370 -20.23 -25.48 -20.49
CA ALA A 370 -19.04 -25.84 -21.30
C ALA A 370 -19.16 -25.65 -22.84
N SER A 371 -20.23 -24.99 -23.29
CA SER A 371 -20.53 -24.61 -24.69
C SER A 371 -19.40 -23.87 -25.43
N GLY A 372 -18.43 -23.28 -24.72
CA GLY A 372 -17.26 -22.65 -25.33
C GLY A 372 -16.34 -23.62 -26.09
N PHE A 373 -16.26 -24.89 -25.67
CA PHE A 373 -15.49 -25.92 -26.40
C PHE A 373 -16.19 -26.35 -27.69
N ASP A 374 -17.52 -26.44 -27.65
CA ASP A 374 -18.32 -26.81 -28.82
C ASP A 374 -18.26 -25.72 -29.91
N ASN A 375 -18.25 -24.45 -29.48
CA ASN A 375 -18.17 -23.31 -30.40
C ASN A 375 -16.74 -22.95 -30.85
N ALA A 376 -15.69 -23.49 -30.22
CA ALA A 376 -14.30 -23.16 -30.56
C ALA A 376 -13.92 -23.57 -32.00
N THR A 377 -14.53 -24.64 -32.51
CA THR A 377 -14.29 -25.13 -33.89
C THR A 377 -14.95 -24.25 -34.95
N HIS A 378 -15.97 -23.47 -34.58
CA HIS A 378 -16.66 -22.52 -35.46
C HIS A 378 -15.84 -21.26 -35.74
N PHE A 379 -14.95 -20.85 -34.83
CA PHE A 379 -14.08 -19.68 -35.03
C PHE A 379 -12.93 -19.97 -35.99
N HIS A 380 -12.23 -21.09 -35.79
CA HIS A 380 -11.22 -21.58 -36.73
C HIS A 380 -10.94 -23.07 -36.47
N PRO A 381 -10.98 -23.96 -37.47
CA PRO A 381 -10.97 -25.42 -37.25
C PRO A 381 -9.71 -25.95 -36.54
N VAL A 382 -8.55 -25.34 -36.75
CA VAL A 382 -7.28 -25.73 -36.10
C VAL A 382 -6.87 -24.77 -34.98
N PHE A 383 -6.81 -23.47 -35.26
CA PHE A 383 -6.38 -22.47 -34.27
C PHE A 383 -7.38 -22.22 -33.15
N GLY A 384 -8.69 -22.36 -33.37
CA GLY A 384 -9.71 -22.15 -32.33
C GLY A 384 -9.55 -23.13 -31.16
N PRO A 385 -9.56 -24.45 -31.42
CA PRO A 385 -9.30 -25.46 -30.39
C PRO A 385 -7.92 -25.33 -29.76
N PHE A 386 -6.88 -25.02 -30.55
CA PHE A 386 -5.52 -24.86 -30.04
C PHE A 386 -5.40 -23.66 -29.08
N ILE A 387 -5.95 -22.49 -29.45
CA ILE A 387 -5.99 -21.31 -28.59
C ILE A 387 -6.80 -21.61 -27.33
N MET A 388 -7.93 -22.31 -27.43
CA MET A 388 -8.78 -22.63 -26.28
C MET A 388 -8.10 -23.58 -25.30
N VAL A 389 -7.36 -24.58 -25.80
CA VAL A 389 -6.55 -25.49 -24.97
C VAL A 389 -5.36 -24.77 -24.34
N THR A 390 -4.62 -23.97 -25.12
CA THR A 390 -3.46 -23.21 -24.62
C THR A 390 -3.89 -22.19 -23.57
N TYR A 391 -5.03 -21.54 -23.80
CA TYR A 391 -5.67 -20.63 -22.87
C TYR A 391 -6.19 -21.34 -21.61
N ALA A 392 -6.82 -22.51 -21.73
CA ALA A 392 -7.25 -23.30 -20.58
C ALA A 392 -6.04 -23.76 -19.74
N CYS A 393 -4.96 -24.20 -20.38
CA CYS A 393 -3.70 -24.53 -19.71
C CYS A 393 -3.07 -23.31 -19.03
N LEU A 394 -3.03 -22.15 -19.70
CA LEU A 394 -2.50 -20.92 -19.13
C LEU A 394 -3.37 -20.42 -17.98
N SER A 395 -4.69 -20.39 -18.13
CA SER A 395 -5.63 -20.01 -17.05
C SER A 395 -5.47 -20.90 -15.83
N ASN A 396 -5.41 -22.22 -16.03
CA ASN A 396 -5.22 -23.17 -14.94
C ASN A 396 -3.82 -23.03 -14.29
N THR A 397 -2.78 -22.78 -15.09
CA THR A 397 -1.42 -22.55 -14.58
C THR A 397 -1.32 -21.23 -13.82
N LEU A 398 -1.94 -20.16 -14.31
CA LEU A 398 -1.96 -18.83 -13.70
C LEU A 398 -2.81 -18.85 -12.43
N LEU A 399 -3.91 -19.60 -12.41
CA LEU A 399 -4.78 -19.82 -11.26
C LEU A 399 -4.09 -20.68 -10.19
N VAL A 400 -3.36 -21.74 -10.57
CA VAL A 400 -2.50 -22.50 -9.64
C VAL A 400 -1.39 -21.62 -9.09
N THR A 401 -0.78 -20.76 -9.93
CA THR A 401 0.26 -19.81 -9.48
C THR A 401 -0.32 -18.76 -8.52
N VAL A 402 -1.55 -18.29 -8.75
CA VAL A 402 -2.27 -17.39 -7.84
C VAL A 402 -2.62 -18.11 -6.54
N LEU A 403 -3.11 -19.35 -6.56
CA LEU A 403 -3.40 -20.13 -5.36
C LEU A 403 -2.15 -20.46 -4.55
N VAL A 404 -1.07 -20.85 -5.24
CA VAL A 404 0.25 -21.09 -4.61
C VAL A 404 0.78 -19.81 -4.01
N SER A 405 0.74 -18.68 -4.70
CA SER A 405 1.18 -17.38 -4.15
C SER A 405 0.32 -16.89 -2.99
N VAL A 406 -0.98 -17.19 -2.98
CA VAL A 406 -1.88 -16.89 -1.84
C VAL A 406 -1.59 -17.82 -0.64
N SER A 407 -1.30 -19.09 -0.88
CA SER A 407 -0.96 -20.06 0.17
C SER A 407 0.46 -19.88 0.74
N ALA A 408 1.39 -19.40 -0.07
CA ALA A 408 2.76 -19.06 0.33
C ALA A 408 2.85 -17.76 1.15
N ASN A 409 1.76 -16.99 1.22
CA ASN A 409 1.69 -15.71 1.94
C ASN A 409 0.96 -15.81 3.30
N LYS A 410 0.90 -17.00 3.91
CA LYS A 410 0.48 -17.21 5.29
C LYS A 410 1.65 -17.15 6.27
#